data_AF-A0A934TL31-F1
#
_entry.id   AF-A0A934TL31-F1
#
_cell.length_a   1.000
_cell.length_b   1.000
_cell.length_c   1.000
_cell.angle_alpha   90.00
_cell.angle_beta   90.00
_cell.angle_gamma   90.00
#
_symmetry.space_group_name_H-M   'P 1'
#
loop_
_entity.id
_entity.type
_entity.pdbx_description
1 polymer ?
#
loop_
_entity_poly.entity_id
_entity_poly.type
_entity_poly.pdbx_seq_one_letter_code
_entity_poly.pdbx_strand_id
1 'polypeptide(L)' 'MLMMQAARRHNPGRAVAAFTHRGVRPLLLMDTPRILAEAEVEGTTALCTATADGVQCMQTQVVWEQGGA' A
#
# COMPACT_ATOMS: atom_id res chain seq x y z
N MET A 1 3.02 9.44 -3.37
CA MET A 1 4.14 9.19 -2.43
C MET A 1 3.69 8.48 -1.14
N LEU A 2 2.53 8.81 -0.55
CA LEU A 2 2.08 8.28 0.75
C LEU A 2 2.05 6.74 0.88
N MET A 3 1.47 6.01 -0.09
CA MET A 3 1.35 4.55 -0.02
C MET A 3 2.71 3.83 -0.10
N MET A 4 3.60 4.30 -0.99
CA MET A 4 4.94 3.73 -1.14
C MET A 4 5.80 3.97 0.10
N GLN A 5 5.69 5.16 0.69
CA GLN A 5 6.35 5.47 1.96
C GLN A 5 5.82 4.61 3.10
N ALA A 6 4.50 4.37 3.16
CA ALA A 6 3.91 3.46 4.13
C ALA A 6 4.44 2.03 3.95
N ALA A 7 4.47 1.51 2.72
CA ALA A 7 5.00 0.18 2.42
C ALA A 7 6.46 0.03 2.86
N ARG A 8 7.31 1.03 2.59
CA ARG A 8 8.73 1.03 3.00
C ARG A 8 8.96 1.06 4.50
N ARG A 9 8.04 1.58 5.30
CA ARG A 9 8.14 1.53 6.77
C ARG A 9 8.01 0.11 7.32
N HIS A 10 7.24 -0.74 6.63
CA HIS A 10 7.07 -2.15 7.00
C HIS A 10 8.18 -3.05 6.42
N ASN A 11 8.88 -2.58 5.39
CA ASN A 11 9.99 -3.29 4.73
C ASN A 11 11.23 -2.39 4.62
N PRO A 12 11.88 -2.05 5.74
CA PRO A 12 13.02 -1.14 5.72
C PRO A 12 14.20 -1.74 4.97
N GLY A 13 14.83 -0.94 4.10
CA GLY A 13 16.05 -1.32 3.37
C GLY A 13 15.84 -2.22 2.14
N ARG A 14 14.65 -2.78 1.93
CA ARG A 14 14.35 -3.58 0.73
C ARG A 14 14.03 -2.70 -0.47
N ALA A 15 14.59 -3.06 -1.62
CA ALA A 15 14.27 -2.42 -2.89
C ALA A 15 12.90 -2.89 -3.41
N VAL A 16 12.19 -2.01 -4.10
CA VAL A 16 10.90 -2.32 -4.75
C VAL A 16 11.20 -2.85 -6.15
N ALA A 17 10.79 -4.08 -6.43
CA ALA A 17 10.90 -4.69 -7.75
C ALA A 17 9.79 -4.21 -8.69
N ALA A 18 8.55 -4.12 -8.18
CA ALA A 18 7.41 -3.66 -8.95
C ALA A 18 6.33 -3.06 -8.05
N PHE A 19 5.47 -2.22 -8.62
CA PHE A 19 4.28 -1.74 -7.93
C PHE A 19 3.13 -1.52 -8.89
N THR A 20 1.91 -1.71 -8.40
CA THR A 20 0.68 -1.45 -9.14
C THR A 20 -0.27 -0.62 -8.29
N HIS A 21 -1.07 0.21 -8.95
CA HIS A 21 -2.12 0.99 -8.31
C HIS A 21 -3.44 0.77 -9.03
N ARG A 22 -4.52 0.63 -8.25
CA ARG A 22 -5.88 0.52 -8.76
C ARG A 22 -6.79 1.47 -8.02
N GLY A 23 -7.36 2.43 -8.75
CA GLY A 23 -8.48 3.22 -8.25
C GLY A 23 -9.73 2.35 -8.15
N VAL A 24 -10.40 2.39 -6.99
CA VAL A 24 -11.62 1.65 -6.71
C VAL A 24 -12.80 2.62 -6.59
N ARG A 25 -12.63 3.69 -5.80
CA ARG A 25 -13.60 4.76 -5.60
C ARG A 25 -12.89 6.10 -5.40
N PRO A 26 -13.52 7.23 -5.74
CA PRO A 26 -12.99 8.55 -5.38
C PRO A 26 -12.82 8.66 -3.87
N LEU A 27 -11.70 9.28 -3.45
CA LEU A 27 -11.54 9.82 -2.11
C LEU A 27 -11.91 11.30 -2.19
N LEU A 28 -12.94 11.72 -1.45
CA LEU A 28 -13.44 13.08 -1.46
C LEU A 28 -12.65 13.96 -0.49
N LEU A 29 -12.72 15.27 -0.69
CA LEU A 29 -11.97 16.25 0.12
C LEU A 29 -12.28 16.17 1.62
N MET A 30 -13.53 15.80 1.98
CA MET A 30 -13.98 15.72 3.37
C MET A 30 -13.79 14.33 3.99
N ASP A 31 -13.33 13.35 3.20
CA ASP A 31 -13.03 12.04 3.74
C ASP A 31 -11.77 12.14 4.61
N THR A 32 -11.79 11.49 5.77
CA THR A 32 -10.58 11.27 6.56
C THR A 32 -9.94 9.96 6.11
N PRO A 33 -8.84 10.00 5.34
CA PRO A 33 -8.22 8.78 4.83
C PRO A 33 -7.40 8.08 5.91
N ARG A 34 -7.39 6.75 5.85
CA ARG A 34 -6.45 5.87 6.55
C ARG A 34 -5.70 5.03 5.52
N ILE A 35 -4.47 4.67 5.83
CA ILE A 35 -3.74 3.64 5.06
C ILE A 35 -3.83 2.35 5.86
N LEU A 36 -4.35 1.32 5.21
CA LEU A 36 -4.38 -0.05 5.74
C LEU A 36 -3.40 -0.89 4.92
N ALA A 37 -2.71 -1.81 5.57
CA ALA A 37 -1.82 -2.75 4.94
C ALA A 37 -2.10 -4.15 5.45
N GLU A 38 -1.99 -5.13 4.56
CA GLU A 38 -1.94 -6.53 4.95
C GLU A 38 -0.50 -6.92 5.30
N ALA A 39 -0.36 -8.00 6.07
CA ALA A 39 0.95 -8.60 6.30
C ALA A 39 1.57 -8.99 4.95
N GLU A 40 2.89 -8.89 4.86
CA GLU A 40 3.57 -9.34 3.64
C GLU A 40 3.38 -10.84 3.46
N VAL A 41 3.08 -11.23 2.22
CA VAL A 41 3.01 -12.63 1.79
C VAL A 41 3.87 -12.76 0.54
N GLU A 42 4.84 -13.68 0.56
CA GLU A 42 5.68 -14.03 -0.59
C GLU A 42 6.35 -12.82 -1.27
N GLY A 43 6.92 -11.90 -0.49
CA GLY A 43 7.58 -10.71 -1.06
C GLY A 43 6.63 -9.62 -1.54
N THR A 44 5.33 -9.74 -1.28
CA THR A 44 4.31 -8.78 -1.71
C THR A 44 3.61 -8.13 -0.52
N THR A 45 3.56 -6.80 -0.51
CA THR A 45 2.74 -6.02 0.43
C THR A 45 1.53 -5.44 -0.30
N ALA A 46 0.33 -5.76 0.19
CA ALA A 46 -0.91 -5.13 -0.25
C ALA A 46 -1.30 -3.98 0.69
N LEU A 47 -1.66 -2.84 0.12
CA LEU A 47 -2.11 -1.65 0.84
C LEU A 47 -3.39 -1.09 0.22
N CYS A 48 -4.19 -0.40 1.01
CA CYS A 48 -5.25 0.46 0.51
C CYS A 48 -5.38 1.78 1.27
N THR A 49 -5.92 2.80 0.61
CA THR A 49 -6.53 3.93 1.31
C THR A 49 -7.98 3.59 1.62
N ALA A 50 -8.40 3.81 2.87
CA ALA A 50 -9.78 3.60 3.29
C ALA A 50 -10.37 4.86 3.96
N THR A 51 -11.67 5.08 3.80
CA THR A 51 -12.42 6.08 4.58
C THR A 51 -12.64 5.60 6.01
N ALA A 52 -13.17 6.48 6.88
CA ALA A 52 -13.53 6.12 8.25
C ALA A 52 -14.57 4.97 8.32
N ASP A 53 -15.44 4.87 7.29
CA ASP A 53 -16.47 3.84 7.16
C ASP A 53 -15.93 2.53 6.56
N GLY A 54 -14.62 2.43 6.36
CA GLY A 54 -13.97 1.21 5.84
C GLY A 54 -14.06 1.04 4.32
N VAL A 55 -14.51 2.07 3.59
CA VAL A 55 -14.59 2.01 2.12
C VAL A 55 -13.19 2.18 1.52
N GLN A 56 -12.75 1.20 0.73
CA GLN A 56 -11.48 1.30 0.01
C GLN A 56 -11.59 2.22 -1.23
N CYS A 57 -10.68 3.17 -1.34
CA CYS A 57 -10.63 4.13 -2.45
C CYS A 57 -9.54 3.79 -3.47
N MET A 58 -8.34 3.45 -3.02
CA MET A 58 -7.22 3.08 -3.88
C MET A 58 -6.50 1.87 -3.28
N GLN A 59 -6.22 0.88 -4.11
CA GLN A 59 -5.44 -0.31 -3.76
C GLN A 59 -4.04 -0.20 -4.36
N THR A 60 -3.06 -0.76 -3.67
CA THR A 60 -1.66 -0.81 -4.11
C THR A 60 -1.07 -2.15 -3.77
N GLN A 61 -0.36 -2.74 -4.72
CA GLN A 61 0.52 -3.88 -4.45
C GLN A 61 1.96 -3.44 -4.67
N VAL A 62 2.84 -3.84 -3.76
CA VAL A 62 4.28 -3.62 -3.84
C VAL A 62 4.95 -4.98 -3.82
N VAL A 63 5.68 -5.29 -4.88
CA VAL A 63 6.55 -6.47 -4.94
C VAL A 63 7.95 -6.01 -4.57
N TRP A 64 8.52 -6.62 -3.54
CA TRP A 64 9.88 -6.36 -3.09
C TRP A 64 10.86 -7.27 -3.80
N GLU A 65 12.10 -6.79 -3.97
CA GLU A 65 13.19 -7.67 -4.36
C GLU A 65 13.36 -8.76 -3.28
N GLN A 66 13.65 -9.98 -3.73
CA GLN A 66 14.09 -11.05 -2.85
C GLN A 66 15.40 -10.58 -2.21
N GLY A 67 15.43 -10.48 -0.88
CA GLY A 67 16.66 -10.13 -0.18
C GLY A 67 17.69 -11.21 -0.45
N GLY A 68 18.72 -10.90 -1.24
CA GLY A 68 19.91 -11.74 -1.30
C GLY A 68 20.51 -11.80 0.11
N ALA A 69 20.49 -12.99 0.71
CA ALA A 69 21.28 -13.31 1.89
C ALA A 69 22.77 -13.39 1.53
#